data_AF-A0A974T9C3-F1
#
_entry.id   AF-A0A974T9C3-F1
#
_cell.length_a   1.000
_cell.length_b   1.000
_cell.length_c   1.000
_cell.angle_alpha   90.00
_cell.angle_beta   90.00
_cell.angle_gamma   90.00
#
_symmetry.space_group_name_H-M   'P 1'
#
loop_
_entity.id
_entity.type
_entity.pdbx_description
1 polymer ?
#
loop_
_entity_poly.entity_id
_entity_poly.type
_entity_poly.pdbx_seq_one_letter_code
_entity_poly.pdbx_strand_id
1 'polypeptide(L)'
;MTYSLIQLAPGAYDLLLKGEIVGSVVRSGARRSDTLWTAELIEDLPESKRPAPFAEIEHSFGTLRELCEWLAFPEIKSNFGLSAVARSS
;
A
#
# COMPACT_ATOMS: atom_id res chain seq x y z
N MET A 1 -8.48 8.37 9.97
CA MET A 1 -7.77 8.56 8.68
C MET A 1 -8.33 7.54 7.71
N THR A 2 -8.66 7.92 6.48
CA THR A 2 -9.20 6.97 5.50
C THR A 2 -8.12 6.68 4.48
N TYR A 3 -7.45 5.56 4.67
CA TYR A 3 -6.52 5.03 3.69
C TYR A 3 -7.28 4.24 2.62
N SER A 4 -6.71 4.21 1.43
CA SER A 4 -7.13 3.32 0.35
C SER A 4 -5.90 2.79 -0.38
N LEU A 5 -5.99 1.57 -0.89
CA LEU A 5 -4.94 0.94 -1.66
C LEU A 5 -5.40 0.81 -3.11
N ILE A 6 -4.60 1.27 -4.06
CA ILE A 6 -4.83 1.03 -5.49
C ILE A 6 -3.84 -0.03 -5.96
N GLN A 7 -4.34 -1.20 -6.37
CA GLN A 7 -3.50 -2.29 -6.83
C GLN A 7 -2.94 -2.01 -8.22
N LEU A 8 -1.61 -1.98 -8.34
CA LEU A 8 -0.87 -1.77 -9.59
C LEU A 8 -0.41 -3.10 -10.21
N ALA A 9 0.08 -4.01 -9.38
CA ALA A 9 0.57 -5.34 -9.73
C ALA A 9 0.10 -6.35 -8.67
N PRO A 10 0.14 -7.67 -8.92
CA PRO A 10 -0.01 -8.64 -7.83
C PRO A 10 1.13 -8.46 -6.81
N GLY A 11 0.80 -7.93 -5.62
CA GLY A 11 1.80 -7.61 -4.59
C GLY A 11 2.38 -6.20 -4.65
N ALA A 12 1.83 -5.27 -5.44
CA ALA A 12 2.21 -3.86 -5.39
C ALA A 12 0.99 -2.95 -5.46
N TYR A 13 0.92 -1.98 -4.56
CA TYR A 13 -0.20 -1.05 -4.41
C TYR A 13 0.30 0.37 -4.16
N ASP A 14 -0.40 1.36 -4.70
CA ASP A 14 -0.29 2.73 -4.21
C ASP A 14 -1.06 2.87 -2.91
N LEU A 15 -0.46 3.54 -1.92
CA LEU A 15 -1.09 3.91 -0.67
C LEU A 15 -1.57 5.35 -0.75
N LEU A 16 -2.89 5.52 -0.65
CA LEU A 16 -3.53 6.82 -0.70
C LEU A 16 -4.10 7.18 0.67
N LEU A 17 -3.91 8.42 1.09
CA LEU A 17 -4.59 9.01 2.23
C LEU A 17 -5.50 10.13 1.72
N LYS A 18 -6.81 9.99 1.96
CA LYS A 18 -7.82 10.97 1.47
C LYS A 18 -7.73 11.24 -0.05
N GLY A 19 -7.29 10.25 -0.83
CA GLY A 19 -7.17 10.36 -2.29
C GLY A 19 -5.82 10.89 -2.79
N GLU A 20 -4.90 11.28 -1.92
CA GLU A 20 -3.53 11.65 -2.29
C GLU A 20 -2.58 10.48 -2.07
N ILE A 21 -1.69 10.22 -3.03
CA ILE A 21 -0.67 9.18 -2.89
C ILE A 21 0.35 9.64 -1.84
N VAL A 22 0.48 8.88 -0.77
CA VAL A 22 1.42 9.15 0.32
C VAL A 22 2.52 8.09 0.43
N GLY A 23 2.36 6.96 -0.25
CA GLY A 23 3.20 5.80 -0.05
C GLY A 23 2.95 4.68 -1.05
N SER A 24 3.61 3.56 -0.80
CA SER A 24 3.37 2.31 -1.50
C SER A 24 3.26 1.13 -0.53
N VAL A 25 2.64 0.06 -0.99
CA VAL A 25 2.64 -1.24 -0.31
C VAL A 25 3.18 -2.28 -1.28
N VAL A 26 4.27 -2.94 -0.89
CA VAL A 26 4.96 -3.93 -1.72
C VAL A 26 5.09 -5.26 -1.00
N ARG A 27 4.95 -6.35 -1.76
CA ARG A 27 5.25 -7.71 -1.32
C ARG A 27 6.63 -8.10 -1.80
N SER A 28 7.52 -8.43 -0.88
CA SER A 28 8.82 -9.02 -1.14
C SER A 28 8.85 -10.50 -0.70
N GLY A 29 9.89 -11.23 -1.12
CA GLY A 29 10.06 -12.66 -0.85
C GLY A 29 9.65 -13.56 -2.01
N ALA A 30 10.53 -14.53 -2.34
CA ALA A 30 10.33 -15.44 -3.47
C ALA A 30 9.46 -16.67 -3.11
N ARG A 31 9.36 -17.00 -1.81
CA ARG A 31 8.63 -18.17 -1.30
C ARG A 31 7.55 -17.73 -0.32
N ARG A 32 6.53 -18.56 -0.17
CA ARG A 32 5.41 -18.32 0.75
C ARG A 32 5.84 -18.24 2.22
N SER A 33 6.95 -18.89 2.59
CA SER A 33 7.53 -18.85 3.95
C SER A 33 8.25 -17.54 4.26
N ASP A 34 8.68 -16.81 3.24
CA ASP A 34 9.55 -15.64 3.37
C ASP A 34 8.85 -14.39 2.82
N THR A 35 7.51 -14.44 2.71
CA THR A 35 6.72 -13.34 2.20
C THR A 35 6.67 -12.22 3.23
N LEU A 36 7.11 -11.03 2.84
CA LEU A 36 7.07 -9.83 3.66
C LEU A 36 6.29 -8.75 2.91
N TRP A 37 5.44 -8.03 3.63
CA TRP A 37 4.68 -6.91 3.12
C TRP A 37 5.20 -5.64 3.75
N THR A 38 5.60 -4.67 2.95
CA THR A 38 6.14 -3.41 3.44
C THR A 38 5.24 -2.26 3.01
N ALA A 39 4.83 -1.43 3.96
CA ALA A 39 4.21 -0.13 3.72
C ALA A 39 5.28 0.95 3.87
N GLU A 40 5.47 1.79 2.86
CA GLU A 40 6.51 2.81 2.80
C GLU A 40 5.92 4.18 2.44
N LEU A 41 6.32 5.24 3.12
CA LEU A 41 5.99 6.62 2.75
C LEU A 41 6.92 7.12 1.64
N ILE A 42 6.36 7.88 0.68
CA ILE A 42 7.15 8.50 -0.41
C ILE A 42 8.05 9.62 0.14
N GLU A 43 7.54 10.38 1.10
CA GLU A 43 8.26 11.51 1.69
C GLU A 43 8.88 11.12 3.03
N ASP A 44 10.18 11.41 3.22
CA ASP A 44 10.85 11.31 4.52
C ASP A 44 10.45 12.49 5.42
N LEU A 45 9.19 12.45 5.86
CA LEU A 45 8.62 13.44 6.74
C LEU A 45 9.15 13.24 8.18
N PRO A 46 9.36 14.33 8.95
CA PRO A 46 9.61 14.21 10.38
C PRO A 46 8.42 13.55 11.07
N GLU A 47 8.67 12.82 12.17
CA GLU A 47 7.66 12.00 12.88
C GLU A 47 6.35 12.75 13.16
N SER A 48 6.42 14.02 13.57
CA SER A 48 5.25 14.85 13.87
C SER A 48 4.35 15.17 12.66
N LYS A 49 4.84 14.95 11.44
CA LYS A 49 4.11 15.16 10.19
C LYS A 49 3.74 13.85 9.49
N ARG A 50 4.22 12.71 9.96
CA ARG A 50 3.87 11.41 9.38
C ARG A 50 2.39 11.13 9.61
N PRO A 51 1.69 10.60 8.61
CA PRO A 51 0.29 10.26 8.80
C PRO A 51 0.19 9.02 9.70
N ALA A 52 -0.59 9.10 10.78
CA ALA A 52 -0.85 7.93 11.61
C ALA A 52 -1.40 6.78 10.73
N PRO A 53 -0.95 5.53 10.89
CA PRO A 53 -0.15 4.98 12.00
C PRO A 53 1.38 4.96 11.79
N PHE A 54 1.94 5.64 10.78
CA PHE A 54 3.37 5.59 10.49
C PHE A 54 4.21 6.25 11.60
N ALA A 55 4.93 5.42 12.37
CA ALA A 55 5.96 5.89 13.30
C ALA A 55 7.33 6.04 12.61
N GLU A 56 7.64 5.13 11.69
CA GLU A 56 8.79 5.12 10.78
C GLU A 56 8.35 5.30 9.33
N ILE A 57 9.29 5.51 8.40
CA ILE A 57 9.00 5.62 6.96
C ILE A 57 8.52 4.30 6.36
N GLU A 58 9.10 3.19 6.82
CA GLU A 58 8.76 1.84 6.39
C GLU A 58 8.24 1.00 7.56
N HIS A 59 7.22 0.18 7.31
CA HIS A 59 6.72 -0.82 8.26
C HIS A 59 6.53 -2.14 7.55
N SER A 60 7.03 -3.22 8.14
CA SER A 60 6.99 -4.56 7.54
C SER A 60 6.09 -5.52 8.33
N PHE A 61 5.36 -6.35 7.60
CA PHE A 61 4.33 -7.26 8.10
C PHE A 61 4.48 -8.64 7.45
N GLY A 62 4.06 -9.70 8.14
CA GLY A 62 4.11 -11.06 7.57
C GLY A 62 3.01 -11.29 6.54
N THR A 63 1.91 -10.55 6.63
CA THR A 63 0.78 -10.71 5.70
C THR A 63 0.16 -9.38 5.29
N LEU A 64 -0.48 -9.36 4.11
CA LEU A 64 -1.27 -8.20 3.66
C LEU A 64 -2.41 -7.88 4.63
N ARG A 65 -2.97 -8.90 5.30
CA ARG A 65 -4.06 -8.72 6.26
C ARG A 65 -3.60 -7.92 7.47
N GLU A 66 -2.47 -8.26 8.06
CA GLU A 66 -1.88 -7.53 9.19
C GLU A 66 -1.63 -6.07 8.82
N LEU A 67 -1.09 -5.83 7.62
CA LEU A 67 -0.88 -4.47 7.10
C LEU A 67 -2.21 -3.73 6.94
N CYS A 68 -3.24 -4.38 6.41
CA CYS A 68 -4.57 -3.77 6.27
C CYS A 68 -5.20 -3.47 7.64
N GLU A 69 -5.07 -4.36 8.62
CA GLU A 69 -5.52 -4.14 10.00
C GLU A 69 -4.82 -2.92 10.60
N TRP A 70 -3.50 -2.79 10.40
CA TRP A 70 -2.72 -1.63 10.84
C TRP A 70 -3.19 -0.32 10.21
N LEU A 71 -3.52 -0.32 8.91
CA LEU A 71 -4.09 0.83 8.19
C LEU A 71 -5.59 1.07 8.48
N ALA A 72 -6.18 0.37 9.45
CA ALA A 72 -7.60 0.42 9.81
C ALA A 72 -8.56 -0.03 8.68
N PHE A 73 -8.24 -1.16 8.07
CA PHE A 73 -9.00 -1.82 7.00
C PHE A 73 -9.28 -0.92 5.79
N PRO A 74 -8.23 -0.50 5.05
CA PRO A 74 -8.39 0.38 3.91
C PRO A 74 -9.24 -0.27 2.81
N GLU A 75 -9.94 0.56 2.05
CA GLU A 75 -10.57 0.11 0.81
C GLU A 75 -9.49 -0.28 -0.20
N ILE A 76 -9.57 -1.50 -0.76
CA ILE A 76 -8.65 -1.97 -1.80
C ILE A 76 -9.36 -1.90 -3.16
N LYS A 77 -8.80 -1.10 -4.06
CA LYS A 77 -9.28 -0.91 -5.44
C LYS A 77 -8.33 -1.62 -6.39
N SER A 78 -8.87 -2.41 -7.30
CA SER A 78 -8.08 -3.00 -8.39
C SER A 78 -8.00 -2.02 -9.55
N ASN A 79 -6.78 -1.68 -10.00
CA ASN A 79 -6.60 -0.95 -11.26
C ASN A 79 -6.61 -1.89 -12.48
N PHE A 80 -6.67 -3.21 -12.27
CA PHE A 80 -6.79 -4.21 -13.34
C PHE A 80 -8.22 -4.22 -13.89
N GLY A 81 -8.49 -3.31 -14.81
CA GLY A 81 -9.78 -3.19 -15.50
C GLY A 81 -10.19 -1.76 -15.84
N LEU A 82 -9.53 -0.75 -15.28
CA LEU A 82 -9.73 0.66 -15.61
C LEU A 82 -8.55 1.28 -16.36
N SER A 83 -7.52 0.49 -16.68
CA SER A 83 -6.56 0.89 -17.71
C SER A 83 -7.33 1.09 -19.02
N ALA A 84 -7.48 2.35 -19.44
CA ALA A 84 -8.13 2.80 -20.66
C ALA A 84 -7.42 2.31 -21.95
N VAL A 85 -6.69 1.20 -21.88
CA VAL A 85 -5.93 0.55 -22.95
C VAL A 85 -6.55 -0.80 -23.36
N ALA A 86 -7.59 -1.28 -22.67
CA ALA A 86 -8.33 -2.48 -23.05
C ALA A 86 -9.62 -2.19 -23.87
N ARG A 87 -9.63 -1.12 -24.68
CA ARG A 87 -10.67 -0.87 -25.70
C ARG A 87 -10.06 -0.50 -27.05
N SER A 88 -9.31 -1.43 -27.63
CA SER A 88 -9.07 -1.44 -29.08
C SER A 88 -8.29 -2.70 -29.45
N SER A 89 -8.99 -3.73 -29.91
CA SER A 89 -8.70 -4.54 -31.11
C SER A 89 -9.71 -5.67 -31.20
#